data_AF-W9URU1-F1
#
_entry.id   AF-W9URU1-F1
#
_cell.length_a   1.000
_cell.length_b   1.000
_cell.length_c   1.000
_cell.angle_alpha   90.00
_cell.angle_beta   90.00
_cell.angle_gamma   90.00
#
_symmetry.space_group_name_H-M   'P 1'
#
loop_
_entity.id
_entity.type
_entity.pdbx_description
1 polymer ?
#
loop_
_entity_poly.entity_id
_entity_poly.type
_entity_poly.pdbx_seq_one_letter_code
_entity_poly.pdbx_strand_id
1 'polypeptide(L)'
;MMSNQKQHYHHGDLYKSLLDAATKLLREGGVEALSMRKLADRVGVSRMAPYHHFKDKNDLLCAIAEQGFRLQEGCLSECEVLPTAAALKTYVLTYIRFSQEHAETYDLMFGRDIWKTGVPTESLKQVSKVTFKRWLDWIERLQRERVLSADDSA
;
A
#
# COMPACT_ATOMS: atom_id res chain seq x y z
N MET A 1 4.81 -41.19 5.08
CA MET A 1 4.37 -40.62 3.78
C MET A 1 3.76 -39.26 4.05
N MET A 2 4.27 -38.22 3.37
CA MET A 2 4.00 -36.81 3.65
C MET A 2 2.57 -36.45 3.26
N SER A 3 1.74 -36.09 4.25
CA SER A 3 0.43 -35.50 4.06
C SER A 3 0.60 -34.10 3.45
N ASN A 4 0.26 -33.99 2.17
CA ASN A 4 0.22 -32.72 1.45
C ASN A 4 -0.93 -31.87 2.03
N GLN A 5 -0.62 -31.02 3.01
CA GLN A 5 -1.53 -30.00 3.52
C GLN A 5 -1.82 -29.02 2.38
N LYS A 6 -2.92 -29.25 1.67
CA LYS A 6 -3.55 -28.22 0.84
C LYS A 6 -3.84 -27.03 1.76
N GLN A 7 -3.01 -26.00 1.64
CA GLN A 7 -3.14 -24.77 2.39
C GLN A 7 -4.56 -24.23 2.21
N HIS A 8 -5.15 -23.85 3.34
CA HIS A 8 -6.49 -23.34 3.48
C HIS A 8 -6.76 -22.27 2.42
N TYR A 9 -7.43 -22.66 1.34
CA TYR A 9 -7.90 -21.72 0.33
C TYR A 9 -8.98 -20.87 1.02
N HIS A 10 -8.71 -19.58 1.22
CA HIS A 10 -9.73 -18.64 1.66
C HIS A 10 -10.74 -18.48 0.51
N HIS A 11 -11.70 -19.40 0.43
CA HIS A 11 -12.68 -19.55 -0.67
C HIS A 11 -13.55 -18.31 -0.97
N GLY A 12 -13.40 -17.20 -0.23
CA GLY A 12 -14.20 -16.00 -0.43
C GLY A 12 -13.56 -14.93 -1.32
N ASP A 13 -12.23 -14.85 -1.43
CA ASP A 13 -11.59 -13.71 -2.11
C ASP A 13 -10.24 -14.10 -2.75
N LEU A 14 -10.31 -14.58 -3.99
CA LEU A 14 -9.14 -14.87 -4.81
C LEU A 14 -8.32 -13.60 -5.08
N TYR A 15 -8.96 -12.45 -5.27
CA TYR A 15 -8.29 -11.17 -5.47
C TYR A 15 -7.40 -10.84 -4.28
N LYS A 16 -7.94 -10.91 -3.06
CA LYS A 16 -7.17 -10.68 -1.82
C LYS A 16 -6.04 -11.70 -1.65
N SER A 17 -6.31 -12.98 -1.92
CA SER A 17 -5.29 -14.03 -1.81
C SER A 17 -4.11 -13.79 -2.77
N LEU A 18 -4.41 -13.37 -4.01
CA LEU A 18 -3.41 -12.97 -4.99
C LEU A 18 -2.66 -11.71 -4.54
N LEU A 19 -3.37 -10.70 -4.06
CA LEU A 19 -2.75 -9.44 -3.64
C LEU A 19 -1.82 -9.66 -2.44
N ASP A 20 -2.25 -10.40 -1.42
CA ASP A 20 -1.44 -10.71 -0.24
C ASP A 20 -0.20 -11.55 -0.59
N ALA A 21 -0.33 -12.51 -1.52
CA ALA A 21 0.81 -13.29 -2.00
C ALA A 21 1.77 -12.43 -2.84
N ALA A 22 1.26 -11.52 -3.66
CA ALA A 22 2.06 -10.60 -4.45
C ALA A 22 2.84 -9.63 -3.55
N THR A 23 2.20 -9.06 -2.52
CA THR A 23 2.85 -8.21 -1.52
C THR A 23 3.97 -8.94 -0.78
N LYS A 24 3.80 -10.25 -0.47
CA LYS A 24 4.87 -11.07 0.11
C LYS A 24 6.05 -11.28 -0.85
N LEU A 25 5.77 -11.65 -2.10
CA LEU A 25 6.81 -11.82 -3.12
C LEU A 25 7.59 -10.52 -3.37
N LEU A 26 6.90 -9.38 -3.32
CA LEU A 26 7.51 -8.06 -3.42
C LEU A 26 8.50 -7.82 -2.26
N ARG A 27 8.12 -8.13 -1.01
CA ARG A 27 9.03 -8.01 0.14
C ARG A 27 10.22 -8.96 0.08
N GLU A 28 10.03 -10.15 -0.50
CA GLU A 28 11.08 -11.17 -0.57
C GLU A 28 12.17 -10.85 -1.61
N GLY A 29 11.85 -10.12 -2.68
CA GLY A 29 12.82 -9.89 -3.76
C GLY A 29 12.52 -8.72 -4.70
N GLY A 30 11.77 -7.73 -4.23
CA GLY A 30 11.42 -6.53 -4.99
C GLY A 30 10.54 -6.81 -6.21
N VAL A 31 10.42 -5.78 -7.06
CA VAL A 31 9.58 -5.83 -8.27
C VAL A 31 10.02 -6.94 -9.22
N GLU A 32 11.31 -7.25 -9.29
CA GLU A 32 11.87 -8.28 -10.18
C GLU A 32 11.48 -9.71 -9.78
N ALA A 33 11.25 -9.96 -8.49
CA ALA A 33 10.75 -11.26 -8.03
C ALA A 33 9.31 -11.53 -8.48
N LEU A 34 8.55 -10.49 -8.81
CA LEU A 34 7.13 -10.53 -9.07
C LEU A 34 6.81 -10.87 -10.54
N SER A 35 6.04 -11.92 -10.75
CA SER A 35 5.46 -12.27 -12.06
C SER A 35 4.11 -12.95 -11.89
N MET A 36 3.22 -12.80 -12.87
CA MET A 36 1.90 -13.43 -12.86
C MET A 36 1.97 -14.96 -12.70
N ARG A 37 2.97 -15.59 -13.32
CA ARG A 37 3.19 -17.04 -13.22
C ARG A 37 3.60 -17.44 -11.81
N LYS A 38 4.64 -16.81 -11.24
CA LYS A 38 5.08 -17.09 -9.86
C LYS A 38 3.95 -16.85 -8.86
N LEU A 39 3.13 -15.83 -9.10
CA LEU A 39 1.98 -15.52 -8.26
C LEU A 39 0.92 -16.65 -8.31
N ALA A 40 0.54 -17.11 -9.50
CA ALA A 40 -0.37 -18.24 -9.65
C ALA A 40 0.15 -19.49 -8.95
N ASP A 41 1.44 -19.81 -9.16
CA ASP A 41 2.11 -20.95 -8.53
C ASP A 41 2.11 -20.83 -7.00
N ARG A 42 2.38 -19.63 -6.46
CA ARG A 42 2.41 -19.34 -5.01
C ARG A 42 1.05 -19.50 -4.33
N VAL A 43 -0.03 -19.12 -5.03
CA VAL A 43 -1.41 -19.22 -4.53
C VAL A 43 -2.03 -20.60 -4.81
N GLY A 44 -1.44 -21.39 -5.72
CA GLY A 44 -1.92 -22.72 -6.06
C GLY A 44 -3.11 -22.71 -7.02
N VAL A 45 -3.18 -21.72 -7.91
CA VAL A 45 -4.25 -21.54 -8.91
C VAL A 45 -3.73 -21.71 -10.33
N SER A 46 -4.63 -21.79 -11.31
CA SER A 46 -4.23 -21.87 -12.72
C SER A 46 -3.47 -20.60 -13.14
N ARG A 47 -2.59 -20.73 -14.14
CA ARG A 47 -1.81 -19.60 -14.66
C ARG A 47 -2.67 -18.45 -15.20
N MET A 48 -3.90 -18.74 -15.61
CA MET A 48 -4.84 -17.74 -16.12
C MET A 48 -5.62 -17.03 -15.00
N ALA A 49 -5.69 -17.62 -13.80
CA ALA A 49 -6.50 -17.09 -12.71
C ALA A 49 -6.13 -15.64 -12.30
N PRO A 50 -4.84 -15.26 -12.18
CA PRO A 50 -4.48 -13.88 -11.84
C PRO A 50 -4.91 -12.87 -12.90
N TYR A 51 -4.94 -13.27 -14.18
CA TYR A 51 -5.31 -12.39 -15.29
C TYR A 51 -6.79 -11.99 -15.31
N HIS A 52 -7.65 -12.68 -14.55
CA HIS A 52 -9.04 -12.25 -14.34
C HIS A 52 -9.16 -11.06 -13.39
N HIS A 53 -8.11 -10.76 -12.63
CA HIS A 53 -8.09 -9.70 -11.62
C HIS A 53 -7.10 -8.59 -11.94
N PHE A 54 -5.98 -8.93 -12.58
CA PHE A 54 -4.94 -7.98 -12.94
C PHE A 54 -4.60 -8.17 -14.41
N LYS A 55 -4.75 -7.11 -15.21
CA LYS A 55 -4.50 -7.18 -16.65
C LYS A 55 -3.05 -7.59 -16.95
N ASP A 56 -2.11 -7.05 -16.19
CA ASP A 56 -0.69 -7.28 -16.35
C ASP A 56 0.07 -7.03 -15.03
N LYS A 57 1.41 -7.12 -15.08
CA LYS A 57 2.27 -6.87 -13.92
C LYS A 57 2.12 -5.43 -13.39
N ASN A 58 1.94 -4.44 -14.26
CA ASN A 58 1.81 -3.04 -13.85
C ASN A 58 0.49 -2.81 -13.09
N ASP A 59 -0.60 -3.41 -13.54
CA ASP A 59 -1.90 -3.38 -12.85
C ASP A 59 -1.81 -4.01 -11.45
N LEU A 60 -1.10 -5.13 -11.32
CA LEU A 60 -0.82 -5.76 -10.02
C LEU A 60 0.03 -4.87 -9.10
N LEU A 61 1.08 -4.22 -9.63
CA LEU A 61 1.89 -3.27 -8.84
C LEU A 61 1.06 -2.07 -8.37
N CYS A 62 0.17 -1.55 -9.22
CA CYS A 62 -0.75 -0.48 -8.84
C CYS A 62 -1.71 -0.91 -7.72
N ALA A 63 -2.25 -2.14 -7.80
CA ALA A 63 -3.10 -2.67 -6.75
C ALA A 63 -2.37 -2.83 -5.39
N ILE A 64 -1.08 -3.21 -5.41
CA ILE A 64 -0.25 -3.26 -4.19
C ILE A 64 -0.04 -1.85 -3.64
N ALA A 65 0.27 -0.86 -4.49
CA ALA A 65 0.41 0.53 -4.07
C ALA A 65 -0.88 1.07 -3.44
N GLU A 66 -2.04 0.77 -4.03
CA GLU A 66 -3.35 1.12 -3.47
C GLU A 66 -3.60 0.47 -2.10
N GLN A 67 -3.23 -0.81 -1.93
CA GLN A 67 -3.28 -1.47 -0.62
C GLN A 67 -2.38 -0.75 0.39
N GLY A 68 -1.20 -0.30 -0.04
CA GLY A 68 -0.28 0.50 0.76
C GLY A 68 -0.90 1.80 1.27
N PHE A 69 -1.53 2.58 0.38
CA PHE A 69 -2.23 3.81 0.78
C PHE A 69 -3.34 3.55 1.80
N ARG A 70 -4.15 2.50 1.60
CA ARG A 70 -5.21 2.12 2.55
C ARG A 70 -4.65 1.68 3.91
N LEU A 71 -3.55 0.93 3.91
CA LEU A 71 -2.90 0.48 5.14
C LEU A 71 -2.32 1.68 5.92
N GLN A 72 -1.62 2.58 5.21
CA GLN A 72 -1.07 3.79 5.78
C GLN A 72 -2.17 4.67 6.39
N GLU A 73 -3.27 4.85 5.67
CA GLU A 73 -4.43 5.61 6.16
C GLU A 73 -5.00 5.01 7.44
N GLY A 74 -5.14 3.68 7.52
CA GLY A 74 -5.56 2.99 8.74
C GLY A 74 -4.64 3.32 9.92
N CYS A 75 -3.32 3.16 9.76
CA CYS A 75 -2.33 3.46 10.80
C CYS A 75 -2.33 4.92 11.25
N LEU A 76 -2.55 5.86 10.33
CA LEU A 76 -2.49 7.29 10.63
C LEU A 76 -3.81 7.84 11.18
N SER A 77 -4.95 7.22 10.86
CA SER A 77 -6.26 7.62 11.40
C SER A 77 -6.33 7.56 12.93
N GLU A 78 -5.57 6.67 13.55
CA GLU A 78 -5.45 6.59 15.01
C GLU A 78 -4.81 7.84 15.63
N CYS A 79 -4.07 8.63 14.85
CA CYS A 79 -3.47 9.88 15.31
C CYS A 79 -4.47 11.04 15.37
N GLU A 80 -5.57 10.97 14.60
CA GLU A 80 -6.55 12.08 14.48
C GLU A 80 -7.37 12.31 15.76
N VAL A 81 -7.47 11.28 16.60
CA VAL A 81 -8.19 11.29 17.88
C VAL A 81 -7.32 11.75 19.06
N LEU A 82 -6.01 11.93 18.84
CA LEU A 82 -5.09 12.37 19.89
C LEU A 82 -5.19 13.89 20.10
N PRO A 83 -4.86 14.39 21.31
CA PRO A 83 -4.62 15.81 21.51
C PRO A 83 -3.55 16.31 20.55
N THR A 84 -3.80 17.46 19.96
CA THR A 84 -3.11 17.98 18.77
C THR A 84 -1.59 18.10 18.92
N ALA A 85 -1.11 18.49 20.10
CA ALA A 85 0.32 18.56 20.41
C ALA A 85 1.01 17.17 20.42
N ALA A 86 0.30 16.10 20.81
CA ALA A 86 0.81 14.73 20.76
C ALA A 86 0.60 14.09 19.37
N ALA A 87 -0.45 14.49 18.66
CA ALA A 87 -0.82 13.95 17.35
C ALA A 87 0.30 14.12 16.33
N LEU A 88 0.95 15.29 16.26
CA LEU A 88 2.00 15.54 15.27
C LEU A 88 3.20 14.61 15.41
N LYS A 89 3.74 14.49 16.64
CA LYS A 89 4.88 13.60 16.91
C LYS A 89 4.52 12.14 16.62
N THR A 90 3.36 11.68 17.09
CA THR A 90 2.91 10.31 16.85
C THR A 90 2.73 10.04 15.36
N TYR A 91 2.13 10.96 14.62
CA TYR A 91 1.94 10.83 13.17
C TYR A 91 3.27 10.68 12.43
N VAL A 92 4.25 11.55 12.71
CA VAL A 92 5.57 11.50 12.06
C VAL A 92 6.27 10.17 12.36
N LEU A 93 6.23 9.72 13.62
CA LEU A 93 6.83 8.44 14.00
C LEU A 93 6.12 7.24 13.35
N THR A 94 4.79 7.25 13.29
CA THR A 94 3.99 6.22 12.61
C THR A 94 4.28 6.21 11.11
N TYR A 95 4.41 7.38 10.48
CA TYR A 95 4.77 7.51 9.07
C TYR A 95 6.15 6.93 8.76
N ILE A 96 7.17 7.29 9.54
CA ILE A 96 8.53 6.77 9.38
C ILE A 96 8.56 5.26 9.61
N ARG A 97 7.90 4.78 10.68
CA ARG A 97 7.79 3.34 10.95
C ARG A 97 7.14 2.60 9.78
N PHE A 98 6.04 3.12 9.25
CA PHE A 98 5.36 2.55 8.08
C PHE A 98 6.31 2.44 6.89
N SER A 99 7.07 3.49 6.58
CA SER A 99 8.03 3.47 5.47
C SER A 99 9.16 2.44 5.65
N GLN A 100 9.52 2.12 6.89
CA GLN A 100 10.56 1.14 7.20
C GLN A 100 10.01 -0.30 7.18
N GLU A 101 8.84 -0.53 7.78
CA GLU A 101 8.20 -1.84 7.87
C GLU A 101 7.60 -2.32 6.54
N HIS A 102 7.33 -1.38 5.62
CA HIS A 102 6.72 -1.63 4.32
C HIS A 102 7.53 -1.00 3.18
N ALA A 103 8.86 -1.01 3.26
CA ALA A 103 9.74 -0.30 2.33
C ALA A 103 9.44 -0.52 0.84
N GLU A 104 9.22 -1.77 0.40
CA GLU A 104 8.95 -2.07 -1.00
C GLU A 104 7.54 -1.63 -1.43
N THR A 105 6.55 -1.75 -0.55
CA THR A 105 5.20 -1.23 -0.81
C THR A 105 5.21 0.31 -0.84
N TYR A 106 5.97 0.93 0.06
CA TYR A 106 6.14 2.38 0.12
C TYR A 106 6.84 2.91 -1.14
N ASP A 107 7.86 2.21 -1.66
CA ASP A 107 8.47 2.54 -2.94
C ASP A 107 7.49 2.40 -4.11
N LEU A 108 6.55 1.46 -4.10
CA LEU A 108 5.49 1.44 -5.12
C LEU A 108 4.51 2.61 -4.99
N MET A 109 4.21 3.07 -3.76
CA MET A 109 3.30 4.19 -3.53
C MET A 109 3.85 5.51 -4.08
N PHE A 110 5.15 5.76 -3.92
CA PHE A 110 5.77 7.08 -4.19
C PHE A 110 6.97 7.05 -5.15
N GLY A 111 7.50 5.88 -5.43
CA GLY A 111 8.73 5.67 -6.20
C GLY A 111 8.54 5.70 -7.70
N ARG A 112 9.64 5.44 -8.42
CA ARG A 112 9.73 5.72 -9.87
C ARG A 112 9.05 4.67 -10.73
N ASP A 113 8.97 3.42 -10.25
CA ASP A 113 8.60 2.28 -11.07
C ASP A 113 7.19 2.40 -11.66
N ILE A 114 6.23 2.92 -10.88
CA ILE A 114 4.87 3.18 -11.35
C ILE A 114 4.77 4.57 -11.98
N TRP A 115 5.28 5.61 -11.30
CA TRP A 115 4.99 7.00 -11.65
C TRP A 115 5.85 7.60 -12.75
N LYS A 116 7.05 7.05 -13.00
CA LYS A 116 7.95 7.52 -14.07
C LYS A 116 8.07 6.53 -15.23
N THR A 117 8.14 5.23 -14.93
CA THR A 117 8.38 4.19 -15.94
C THR A 117 7.15 3.37 -16.28
N GLY A 118 6.18 3.31 -15.37
CA GLY A 118 4.92 2.59 -15.53
C GLY A 118 3.77 3.50 -15.96
N VAL A 119 2.55 2.97 -15.84
CA VAL A 119 1.31 3.72 -16.06
C VAL A 119 0.44 3.55 -14.82
N PRO A 120 0.34 4.57 -13.92
CA PRO A 120 -0.53 4.47 -12.77
C PRO A 120 -1.98 4.33 -13.22
N THR A 121 -2.69 3.36 -12.64
CA THR A 121 -4.12 3.18 -12.85
C THR A 121 -4.88 4.40 -12.35
N GLU A 122 -6.10 4.61 -12.87
CA GLU A 122 -6.92 5.74 -12.42
C GLU A 122 -7.33 5.59 -10.95
N SER A 123 -7.57 4.36 -10.49
CA SER A 123 -7.84 4.05 -9.09
C SER A 123 -6.66 4.41 -8.17
N LEU A 124 -5.43 4.10 -8.58
CA LEU A 124 -4.22 4.48 -7.83
C LEU A 124 -4.07 5.99 -7.74
N LYS A 125 -4.26 6.71 -8.86
CA LYS A 125 -4.23 8.19 -8.86
C LYS A 125 -5.28 8.76 -7.92
N GLN A 126 -6.49 8.20 -7.93
CA GLN A 126 -7.58 8.68 -7.09
C GLN A 126 -7.27 8.47 -5.60
N VAL A 127 -6.83 7.27 -5.22
CA VAL A 127 -6.45 6.97 -3.83
C VAL A 127 -5.29 7.86 -3.37
N SER A 128 -4.25 8.02 -4.18
CA SER A 128 -3.12 8.90 -3.88
C SER A 128 -3.56 10.36 -3.63
N LYS A 129 -4.42 10.90 -4.50
CA LYS A 129 -4.98 12.26 -4.32
C LYS A 129 -5.80 12.40 -3.04
N VAL A 130 -6.62 11.40 -2.71
CA VAL A 130 -7.44 11.41 -1.49
C VAL A 130 -6.56 11.39 -0.25
N THR A 131 -5.55 10.51 -0.19
CA THR A 131 -4.61 10.46 0.93
C THR A 131 -3.85 11.78 1.10
N PHE A 132 -3.38 12.37 -0.01
CA PHE A 132 -2.70 13.68 0.04
C PHE A 132 -3.61 14.79 0.56
N LYS A 133 -4.86 14.85 0.09
CA LYS A 133 -5.84 15.83 0.57
C LYS A 133 -6.07 15.70 2.09
N ARG A 134 -6.21 14.48 2.61
CA ARG A 134 -6.38 14.27 4.07
C ARG A 134 -5.19 14.78 4.86
N TRP A 135 -3.97 14.58 4.35
CA TRP A 135 -2.77 15.12 4.99
C TRP A 135 -2.81 16.66 5.03
N LEU A 136 -3.20 17.31 3.93
CA LEU A 136 -3.38 18.77 3.91
C LEU A 136 -4.43 19.23 4.92
N ASP A 137 -5.61 18.60 4.94
CA ASP A 137 -6.70 18.92 5.86
C ASP A 137 -6.24 18.81 7.34
N TRP A 138 -5.37 17.83 7.63
CA TRP A 138 -4.78 17.64 8.95
C TRP A 138 -3.75 18.71 9.30
N ILE A 139 -2.84 19.08 8.39
CA ILE A 139 -1.90 20.19 8.58
C ILE A 139 -2.65 21.51 8.83
N GLU A 140 -3.69 21.80 8.04
CA GLU A 140 -4.54 22.98 8.24
C GLU A 140 -5.20 23.00 9.63
N ARG A 141 -5.62 21.83 10.13
CA ARG A 141 -6.11 21.71 11.51
C ARG A 141 -5.01 22.03 12.54
N LEU A 142 -3.80 21.47 12.39
CA LEU A 142 -2.68 21.76 13.29
C LEU A 142 -2.34 23.26 13.32
N GLN A 143 -2.43 23.94 12.17
CA GLN A 143 -2.21 25.39 12.06
C GLN A 143 -3.30 26.21 12.74
N ARG A 144 -4.59 25.86 12.53
CA ARG A 144 -5.71 26.53 13.22
C ARG A 144 -5.59 26.43 14.75
N GLU A 145 -5.08 25.30 15.22
CA GLU A 145 -4.86 25.04 16.64
C GLU A 145 -3.50 25.58 17.17
N ARG A 146 -2.74 26.29 16.32
CA ARG A 146 -1.44 26.91 16.63
C ARG A 146 -0.36 25.92 17.11
N VAL A 147 -0.46 24.66 16.67
CA VAL A 147 0.56 23.63 16.91
C VAL A 147 1.68 23.73 15.88
N LEU A 148 1.35 24.13 14.64
CA LEU A 148 2.30 24.48 13.59
C LEU A 148 2.11 25.95 13.20
N SER A 149 3.20 26.65 12.85
CA SER A 149 3.08 27.98 12.26
C SER A 149 2.57 27.88 10.82
N ALA A 150 1.82 28.88 10.37
CA ALA A 150 1.47 29.01 8.95
C ALA A 150 2.71 29.27 8.08
N ASP A 151 3.75 29.85 8.66
CA ASP A 151 5.03 30.14 8.00
C ASP A 151 5.92 28.91 7.85
N ASP A 152 5.62 27.79 8.53
CA ASP A 152 6.39 26.54 8.45
C ASP A 152 6.09 25.71 7.18
N SER A 153 5.12 26.15 6.37
CA SER A 153 4.65 25.46 5.16
C SER A 153 5.24 25.97 3.83
N ALA A 154 6.20 26.92 3.90
CA ALA A 154 6.81 27.56 2.73
C ALA A 154 8.12 26.90 2.28
#